data_AF-A0A969I6E2-F1
#
_entry.id   AF-A0A969I6E2-F1
#
_cell.length_a   1.000
_cell.length_b   1.000
_cell.length_c   1.000
_cell.angle_alpha   90.00
_cell.angle_beta   90.00
_cell.angle_gamma   90.00
#
_symmetry.space_group_name_H-M   'P 1'
#
loop_
_entity.id
_entity.type
_entity.pdbx_description
1 polymer ?
#
loop_
_entity_poly.entity_id
_entity_poly.type
_entity_poly.pdbx_seq_one_letter_code
_entity_poly.pdbx_strand_id
1 'polypeptide(L)'
;MLTARLLGSVNFSDAKGRDVPLRSRKACGLLGYLLLSDLGGERREKLAGLLWSESSIDQAYDSLRHCLAELRRFEQSAGVSFLATDRQSVRIDRSYVRCDLTDLKTNLAAGRIADCRHC
;
A
#
# COMPACT_ATOMS: atom_id res chain seq x y z
N MET A 1 -8.06 6.17 -10.59
CA MET A 1 -6.94 5.21 -10.46
C MET A 1 -5.80 5.91 -9.77
N LEU A 2 -5.24 5.31 -8.72
CA LEU A 2 -4.11 5.84 -7.96
C LEU A 2 -2.82 5.27 -8.53
N THR A 3 -1.77 6.08 -8.62
CA THR A 3 -0.42 5.63 -8.98
C THR A 3 0.47 5.71 -7.76
N ALA A 4 1.06 4.57 -7.36
CA ALA A 4 2.04 4.46 -6.30
C ALA A 4 3.44 4.30 -6.92
N ARG A 5 4.34 5.22 -6.57
CA ARG A 5 5.77 5.11 -6.86
C ARG A 5 6.49 4.76 -5.57
N LEU A 6 6.99 3.53 -5.48
CA LEU A 6 7.68 2.99 -4.31
C LEU A 6 9.19 2.78 -4.59
N LEU A 7 9.61 2.83 -5.85
CA LEU A 7 11.02 2.83 -6.24
C LEU A 7 11.61 4.24 -6.04
N GLY A 8 12.57 4.36 -5.13
CA GLY A 8 13.17 5.65 -4.79
C GLY A 8 12.34 6.39 -3.74
N SER A 9 11.89 7.61 -4.05
CA SER A 9 11.05 8.40 -3.14
C SER A 9 9.60 7.96 -3.21
N VAL A 10 9.05 7.50 -2.08
CA VAL A 10 7.66 7.07 -1.98
C VAL A 10 6.72 8.24 -2.26
N ASN A 11 5.96 8.17 -3.35
CA ASN A 11 4.96 9.17 -3.73
C ASN A 11 3.69 8.49 -4.26
N PHE A 12 2.55 9.16 -4.09
CA PHE A 12 1.26 8.74 -4.59
C PHE A 12 0.62 9.85 -5.39
N SER A 13 0.04 9.51 -6.53
CA SER A 13 -0.61 10.46 -7.43
C SER A 13 -2.03 10.01 -7.75
N ASP A 14 -2.97 10.95 -7.82
CA ASP A 14 -4.34 10.66 -8.27
C ASP A 14 -4.41 10.42 -9.79
N ALA A 15 -5.62 10.17 -10.29
CA ALA A 15 -5.86 9.94 -11.72
C ALA A 15 -5.53 11.15 -12.62
N LYS A 16 -5.42 12.35 -12.03
CA LYS A 16 -5.07 13.60 -12.72
C LYS A 16 -3.57 13.92 -12.59
N GLY A 17 -2.79 13.03 -11.98
CA GLY A 17 -1.36 13.22 -11.74
C GLY A 17 -1.04 14.20 -10.61
N ARG A 18 -2.02 14.53 -9.75
CA ARG A 18 -1.78 15.38 -8.58
C ARG A 18 -1.26 14.55 -7.43
N ASP A 19 -0.21 15.04 -6.76
CA ASP A 19 0.35 14.38 -5.60
C ASP A 19 -0.66 14.34 -4.45
N VAL A 20 -0.84 13.14 -3.89
CA VAL A 20 -1.65 12.88 -2.71
C VAL A 20 -0.68 12.49 -1.58
N PRO A 21 -0.42 13.37 -0.61
CA PRO A 21 0.58 13.10 0.40
C PRO A 21 0.09 12.05 1.40
N LEU A 22 0.85 10.97 1.57
CA LEU A 22 0.72 10.03 2.67
C LEU A 22 1.89 10.22 3.65
N ARG A 23 1.64 10.86 4.79
CA ARG A 23 2.70 11.33 5.70
C ARG A 23 3.23 10.22 6.62
N SER A 24 2.40 9.25 6.97
CA SER A 24 2.80 8.16 7.86
C SER A 24 3.66 7.13 7.15
N ARG A 25 4.92 7.00 7.59
CA ARG A 25 5.84 5.94 7.12
C ARG A 25 5.24 4.54 7.33
N LYS A 26 4.49 4.32 8.41
CA LYS A 26 3.83 3.03 8.69
C LYS A 26 2.63 2.81 7.75
N ALA A 27 1.89 3.86 7.39
CA ALA A 27 0.83 3.76 6.38
C ALA A 27 1.39 3.45 5.00
N CYS A 28 2.48 4.11 4.61
CA CYS A 28 3.21 3.77 3.37
C CYS A 28 3.71 2.33 3.38
N GLY A 29 4.31 1.88 4.48
CA GLY A 29 4.79 0.51 4.63
C GLY A 29 3.66 -0.52 4.56
N LEU A 30 2.53 -0.24 5.21
CA LEU A 30 1.33 -1.09 5.14
C LEU A 30 0.79 -1.18 3.71
N LEU A 31 0.64 -0.04 3.04
CA LEU A 31 0.14 0.02 1.67
C LEU A 31 1.07 -0.70 0.69
N GLY A 32 2.37 -0.44 0.77
CA GLY A 32 3.39 -1.11 -0.03
C GLY A 32 3.39 -2.62 0.19
N TYR A 33 3.30 -3.07 1.45
CA TYR A 33 3.21 -4.49 1.77
C TYR A 33 1.97 -5.16 1.14
N LEU A 34 0.80 -4.54 1.25
CA LEU A 34 -0.45 -5.07 0.66
C LEU A 34 -0.41 -5.09 -0.87
N LEU A 35 0.19 -4.08 -1.50
CA LEU A 35 0.38 -4.02 -2.95
C LEU A 35 1.29 -5.15 -3.44
N LEU A 36 2.33 -5.51 -2.67
CA LEU A 36 3.33 -6.52 -3.03
C LEU A 36 3.00 -7.96 -2.62
N SER A 37 2.16 -8.14 -1.58
CA SER A 37 1.68 -9.46 -1.13
C SER A 37 1.07 -10.24 -2.28
N ASP A 38 1.15 -11.56 -2.39
CA ASP A 38 0.56 -12.22 -3.57
C ASP A 38 -0.98 -12.18 -3.55
N LEU A 39 -1.58 -12.27 -2.36
CA LEU A 39 -3.04 -12.39 -2.17
C LEU A 39 -3.81 -11.05 -2.14
N GLY A 40 -3.10 -9.92 -2.20
CA GLY A 40 -3.71 -8.59 -2.10
C GLY A 40 -4.40 -8.34 -0.76
N GLY A 41 -4.00 -9.06 0.28
CA GLY A 41 -4.59 -8.95 1.60
C GLY A 41 -3.88 -9.79 2.63
N GLU A 42 -4.06 -9.41 3.89
CA GLU A 42 -3.40 -10.06 5.02
C GLU A 42 -4.25 -9.94 6.30
N ARG A 43 -4.01 -10.84 7.27
CA ARG A 43 -4.66 -10.79 8.57
C ARG A 43 -4.18 -9.59 9.38
N ARG A 44 -5.09 -8.97 10.12
CA ARG A 44 -4.78 -7.83 11.00
C ARG A 44 -3.71 -8.17 12.03
N GLU A 45 -3.77 -9.37 12.60
CA GLU A 45 -2.77 -9.94 13.52
C GLU A 45 -1.35 -9.89 12.92
N LYS A 46 -1.20 -10.37 11.68
CA LYS A 46 0.09 -10.44 11.01
C LYS A 46 0.60 -9.05 10.60
N LEU A 47 -0.29 -8.16 10.17
CA LEU A 47 0.04 -6.77 9.89
C LEU A 47 0.49 -6.02 11.14
N ALA A 48 -0.19 -6.24 12.27
CA ALA A 48 0.15 -5.67 13.56
C ALA A 48 1.54 -6.15 14.00
N GLY A 49 1.80 -7.46 13.97
CA GLY A 49 3.10 -8.03 14.34
C GLY A 49 4.24 -7.62 13.40
N LEU A 50 3.98 -7.45 12.10
CA LEU A 50 5.00 -7.06 11.12
C LEU A 50 5.41 -5.60 11.25
N LEU A 51 4.44 -4.70 11.49
CA LEU A 51 4.69 -3.26 11.54
C LEU A 51 4.97 -2.73 12.96
N TRP A 52 4.52 -3.43 14.00
CA TRP A 52 4.66 -3.02 15.41
C TRP A 52 5.12 -4.19 16.28
N SER A 53 6.17 -4.90 15.86
CA SER A 53 6.74 -6.06 16.57
C SER A 53 7.21 -5.77 18.00
N GLU A 54 7.58 -4.52 18.29
CA GLU A 54 8.10 -4.08 19.59
C GLU A 54 7.00 -3.58 20.55
N SER A 55 5.75 -3.47 20.09
CA SER A 55 4.63 -3.00 20.89
C SER A 55 3.86 -4.16 21.51
N SER A 56 3.11 -3.90 22.60
CA SER A 56 2.15 -4.88 23.09
C SER A 56 1.08 -5.15 22.02
N ILE A 57 0.44 -6.32 22.09
CA ILE A 57 -0.59 -6.72 21.13
C ILE A 57 -1.69 -5.65 21.04
N ASP A 58 -2.20 -5.17 22.18
CA ASP A 58 -3.24 -4.14 22.22
C ASP A 58 -2.79 -2.83 21.57
N GLN A 59 -1.57 -2.37 21.89
CA GLN A 59 -0.99 -1.17 21.27
C GLN A 59 -0.78 -1.32 19.77
N ALA A 60 -0.38 -2.51 19.30
CA ALA A 60 -0.20 -2.80 17.88
C ALA A 60 -1.54 -2.78 17.13
N TYR A 61 -2.62 -3.31 17.72
CA TYR A 61 -3.96 -3.24 17.14
C TYR A 61 -4.52 -1.83 17.09
N ASP A 62 -4.35 -1.04 18.15
CA ASP A 62 -4.76 0.36 18.17
C ASP A 62 -3.99 1.19 17.14
N SER A 63 -2.68 0.95 17.02
CA SER A 63 -1.84 1.58 16.00
C SER A 63 -2.26 1.18 14.59
N LEU A 64 -2.57 -0.10 14.36
CA LEU A 64 -3.10 -0.58 13.09
C LEU A 64 -4.45 0.08 12.77
N ARG A 65 -5.34 0.24 13.75
CA ARG A 65 -6.62 0.92 13.57
C ARG A 65 -6.42 2.38 13.16
N HIS A 66 -5.54 3.11 13.84
CA HIS A 66 -5.21 4.48 13.48
C HIS A 66 -4.60 4.59 12.08
N CYS A 67 -3.69 3.67 11.74
CA CYS A 67 -3.08 3.59 10.43
C CYS A 67 -4.13 3.35 9.32
N LEU A 68 -5.08 2.44 9.53
CA LEU A 68 -6.17 2.18 8.59
C LEU A 68 -7.13 3.37 8.47
N ALA A 69 -7.39 4.10 9.56
CA ALA A 69 -8.19 5.33 9.52
C ALA A 69 -7.48 6.46 8.76
N GLU A 70 -6.15 6.55 8.83
CA GLU A 70 -5.36 7.44 7.99
C GLU A 70 -5.45 7.04 6.51
N LEU A 71 -5.30 5.75 6.20
CA LEU A 71 -5.44 5.25 4.82
C LEU A 71 -6.83 5.51 4.24
N ARG A 72 -7.90 5.40 5.03
CA ARG A 72 -9.25 5.77 4.58
C ARG A 72 -9.40 7.26 4.26
N ARG A 73 -8.75 8.15 5.03
CA ARG A 73 -8.72 9.59 4.71
C ARG A 73 -7.90 9.87 3.45
N PHE A 74 -6.86 9.07 3.24
CA PHE A 74 -6.06 9.12 2.03
C PHE A 74 -6.87 8.67 0.79
N GLU A 75 -7.67 7.61 0.88
CA GLU A 75 -8.61 7.19 -0.18
C GLU A 75 -9.58 8.32 -0.57
N GLN A 76 -10.14 9.01 0.43
CA GLN A 76 -11.02 10.15 0.22
C GLN A 76 -10.31 11.29 -0.51
N SER A 77 -9.06 11.58 -0.12
CA SER A 77 -8.24 12.63 -0.74
C SER A 77 -7.86 12.28 -2.18
N ALA A 78 -7.59 10.99 -2.44
CA ALA A 78 -7.30 10.47 -3.77
C ALA A 78 -8.55 10.33 -4.66
N GLY A 79 -9.75 10.35 -4.07
CA GLY A 79 -11.02 10.13 -4.76
C GLY A 79 -11.20 8.69 -5.27
N VAL A 80 -10.53 7.72 -4.64
CA VAL A 80 -10.53 6.31 -5.05
C VAL A 80 -10.57 5.44 -3.80
N SER A 81 -11.54 4.52 -3.73
CA SER A 81 -11.56 3.49 -2.70
C SER A 81 -10.96 2.20 -3.24
N PHE A 82 -9.89 1.76 -2.60
CA PHE A 82 -9.13 0.56 -2.94
C PHE A 82 -8.89 -0.35 -1.72
N LEU A 83 -9.15 0.13 -0.50
CA LEU A 83 -8.90 -0.58 0.74
C LEU A 83 -10.20 -1.24 1.24
N ALA A 84 -10.23 -2.56 1.24
CA ALA A 84 -11.30 -3.35 1.83
C ALA A 84 -10.85 -3.87 3.20
N THR A 85 -11.40 -3.33 4.28
CA THR A 85 -11.08 -3.78 5.64
C THR A 85 -12.24 -4.57 6.23
N ASP A 86 -11.94 -5.73 6.79
CA ASP A 86 -12.85 -6.53 7.60
C ASP A 86 -12.34 -6.61 9.06
N ARG A 87 -13.12 -7.23 9.94
CA ARG A 87 -12.79 -7.46 11.36
C ARG A 87 -11.50 -8.27 11.52
N GLN A 88 -11.19 -9.18 10.59
CA GLN A 88 -10.02 -10.05 10.68
C GLN A 88 -8.94 -9.78 9.63
N SER A 89 -9.29 -9.13 8.51
CA SER A 89 -8.37 -8.95 7.39
C SER A 89 -8.37 -7.53 6.83
N VAL A 90 -7.29 -7.18 6.15
CA VAL A 90 -7.17 -5.96 5.35
C VAL A 90 -6.77 -6.39 3.95
N ARG A 91 -7.50 -5.92 2.95
CA ARG A 91 -7.29 -6.22 1.54
C ARG A 91 -7.17 -4.93 0.73
N ILE A 92 -6.47 -5.03 -0.39
CA ILE A 92 -6.35 -3.99 -1.40
C ILE A 92 -6.88 -4.50 -2.74
N ASP A 93 -7.71 -3.68 -3.37
CA ASP A 93 -8.12 -3.86 -4.75
C ASP A 93 -7.09 -3.21 -5.68
N ARG A 94 -6.32 -4.05 -6.35
CA ARG A 94 -5.25 -3.65 -7.28
C ARG A 94 -5.78 -3.05 -8.58
N SER A 95 -7.05 -3.25 -8.92
CA SER A 95 -7.63 -2.65 -10.13
C SER A 95 -7.66 -1.12 -10.03
N TYR A 96 -7.64 -0.58 -8.82
CA TYR A 96 -7.67 0.84 -8.55
C TYR A 96 -6.29 1.47 -8.28
N VAL A 97 -5.25 0.67 -8.10
CA VAL A 97 -3.90 1.13 -7.72
C VAL A 97 -2.82 0.53 -8.64
N ARG A 98 -2.10 1.40 -9.35
CA ARG A 98 -0.87 1.05 -10.08
C ARG A 98 0.32 1.16 -9.15
N CYS A 99 1.28 0.25 -9.29
CA CYS A 99 2.49 0.24 -8.48
C CYS A 99 3.69 -0.10 -9.37
N ASP A 100 4.69 0.78 -9.37
CA ASP A 100 5.94 0.61 -10.12
C ASP A 100 6.69 -0.69 -9.77
N LEU A 101 6.68 -1.10 -8.50
CA LEU A 101 7.26 -2.37 -8.07
C LEU A 101 6.50 -3.59 -8.58
N THR A 102 5.16 -3.51 -8.66
CA THR A 102 4.35 -4.60 -9.22
C THR A 102 4.61 -4.71 -10.72
N ASP A 103 4.67 -3.56 -11.42
CA ASP A 103 5.00 -3.51 -12.84
C ASP A 103 6.42 -4.08 -13.10
N LEU A 104 7.40 -3.74 -12.26
CA LEU A 104 8.75 -4.30 -12.31
C LEU A 104 8.76 -5.81 -12.07
N LYS A 105 8.09 -6.31 -11.03
CA LYS A 105 7.99 -7.75 -10.72
C LYS A 105 7.40 -8.52 -11.89
N THR A 106 6.35 -7.99 -12.52
CA THR A 106 5.71 -8.59 -13.70
C THR A 106 6.62 -8.55 -14.93
N ASN A 107 7.32 -7.45 -15.19
CA ASN A 107 8.24 -7.34 -16.33
C ASN A 107 9.46 -8.25 -16.19
N LEU A 108 10.00 -8.39 -14.98
CA LEU A 108 11.08 -9.34 -14.66
C LEU A 108 10.62 -10.79 -14.84
N ALA A 109 9.43 -11.14 -14.35
CA ALA A 109 8.87 -12.49 -14.54
C ALA A 109 8.59 -12.81 -16.02
N ALA A 110 8.29 -11.79 -16.84
CA ALA A 110 8.08 -11.93 -18.27
C ALA A 110 9.39 -11.94 -19.09
N GLY A 111 10.56 -11.86 -18.46
CA GLY A 111 11.87 -11.87 -19.14
C GLY A 111 12.14 -10.64 -20.00
N ARG A 112 11.35 -9.56 -19.86
CA ARG A 112 11.52 -8.31 -20.62
C ARG A 112 12.43 -7.38 -19.83
N ILE A 113 13.74 -7.56 -19.97
CA ILE A 113 14.76 -6.66 -19.40
C ILE A 113 14.95 -5.39 -20.27
N ALA A 114 14.25 -5.29 -21.41
CA ALA A 114 14.56 -4.32 -22.46
C ALA A 114 14.25 -2.84 -22.14
N ASP A 115 13.43 -2.50 -21.14
CA ASP A 115 12.97 -1.10 -20.94
C ASP A 115 13.13 -0.56 -19.50
N CYS A 116 14.11 -1.05 -18.73
CA CYS A 116 14.45 -0.48 -17.42
C CYS A 116 15.27 0.83 -17.53
N ARG A 117 14.89 1.77 -18.42
CA ARG A 117 15.64 3.02 -18.65
C ARG A 117 14.91 4.32 -18.30
N HIS A 118 13.70 4.26 -17.73
CA HIS A 118 12.98 5.46 -17.27
C HIS A 118 12.43 5.28 -15.85
N CYS A 119 13.32 4.94 -14.91
CA CYS A 119 13.12 5.29 -13.50
C CYS A 119 13.39 6.79 -13.30
#